data_AF-L0AM78-F1
#
_entry.id   AF-L0AM78-F1
#
_cell.length_a   1.000
_cell.length_b   1.000
_cell.length_c   1.000
_cell.angle_alpha   90.00
_cell.angle_beta   90.00
_cell.angle_gamma   90.00
#
_symmetry.space_group_name_H-M   'P 1'
#
loop_
_entity.id
_entity.type
_entity.pdbx_description
1 polymer ?
#
loop_
_entity_poly.entity_id
_entity_poly.type
_entity_poly.pdbx_seq_one_letter_code
_entity_poly.pdbx_strand_id
1 'polypeptide(L)'
;MTGAGSALPVAFAMEDEFMGGLKEEDGEPTFVEPGIDPQVEELDLQRQLERVRRPDDPIPLTSLAQNLEGAASVSFVLTDDNWHDLVFEDGLIEKGLRPSARWHFGVDLIEGTVERITLGTVVTQVQIQYQQDQNVRVTLTMLYGDEVGGDSDEANEFDPTDVERPAKSDVFASHSTSLEIDDAAVETYLQSAGLTISNLARFRRGAGFHPVDAVPGAVEPDLSTNATFTESDRRDIAYGGSTPATMLDEIDATLEFDRDDGSDPIAYDLEVKPDNYAWNDLVQADTDLGEDINWHVSHVEAV
;
A
#
# COMPACT_ATOMS: atom_id res chain seq x y z
N MET A 1 1.58 11.33 36.05
CA MET A 1 1.95 10.18 35.19
C MET A 1 1.48 10.55 33.80
N THR A 2 2.39 10.75 32.86
CA THR A 2 2.07 10.99 31.44
C THR A 2 1.51 9.69 30.89
N GLY A 3 0.21 9.65 30.62
CA GLY A 3 -0.42 8.49 29.98
C GLY A 3 0.21 8.33 28.61
N ALA A 4 0.88 7.20 28.39
CA ALA A 4 1.18 6.78 27.03
C ALA A 4 -0.18 6.48 26.41
N GLY A 5 -0.64 7.35 25.52
CA GLY A 5 -1.98 7.23 24.95
C GLY A 5 -2.15 5.88 24.28
N SER A 6 -3.22 5.17 24.63
CA SER A 6 -3.66 4.03 23.83
C SER A 6 -4.17 4.58 22.51
N ALA A 7 -3.72 3.99 21.40
CA ALA A 7 -4.30 4.32 20.11
C ALA A 7 -5.74 3.76 20.05
N LEU A 8 -6.65 4.54 19.49
CA LEU A 8 -7.90 4.00 18.96
C LEU A 8 -7.59 3.10 17.76
N PRO A 9 -8.54 2.23 17.35
CA PRO A 9 -8.43 1.47 16.11
C PRO A 9 -8.08 2.39 14.93
N VAL A 10 -7.09 1.99 14.13
CA VAL A 10 -6.85 2.60 12.82
C VAL A 10 -7.75 1.86 11.84
N ALA A 11 -8.76 2.55 11.34
CA ALA A 11 -9.78 1.93 10.51
C ALA A 11 -10.16 2.83 9.34
N PHE A 12 -10.67 2.22 8.28
CA PHE A 12 -11.17 2.93 7.11
C PHE A 12 -12.55 2.44 6.69
N ALA A 13 -13.28 3.31 5.99
CA ALA A 13 -14.52 2.98 5.30
C ALA A 13 -14.48 3.63 3.90
N MET A 14 -15.00 2.94 2.90
CA MET A 14 -15.00 3.44 1.52
C MET A 14 -15.94 4.64 1.37
N GLU A 15 -15.56 5.64 0.58
CA GLU A 15 -16.43 6.77 0.22
C GLU A 15 -17.22 6.45 -1.06
N ASP A 16 -18.47 6.90 -1.15
CA ASP A 16 -19.31 6.76 -2.36
C ASP A 16 -18.81 7.67 -3.49
N GLU A 17 -18.36 8.87 -3.11
CA GLU A 17 -17.67 9.81 -3.98
C GLU A 17 -16.50 10.48 -3.23
N PHE A 18 -15.53 11.01 -3.97
CA PHE A 18 -14.33 11.62 -3.39
C PHE A 18 -14.65 12.73 -2.38
N MET A 19 -14.23 12.56 -1.11
CA MET A 19 -14.56 13.43 0.03
C MET A 19 -16.08 13.57 0.29
N GLY A 20 -16.88 12.60 -0.15
CA GLY A 20 -18.33 12.55 0.03
C GLY A 20 -18.76 11.75 1.24
N GLY A 21 -19.99 11.23 1.16
CA GLY A 21 -20.52 10.28 2.13
C GLY A 21 -19.81 8.92 2.06
N LEU A 22 -19.95 8.12 3.11
CA LEU A 22 -19.47 6.74 3.11
C LEU A 22 -20.38 5.85 2.25
N LYS A 23 -19.80 4.81 1.67
CA LYS A 23 -20.59 3.71 1.11
C LYS A 23 -21.30 3.00 2.26
N GLU A 24 -22.60 2.78 2.09
CA GLU A 24 -23.44 2.09 3.06
C GLU A 24 -23.80 0.70 2.53
N GLU A 25 -23.64 -0.33 3.37
CA GLU A 25 -24.22 -1.65 3.16
C GLU A 25 -25.34 -1.83 4.19
N ASP A 26 -26.52 -2.25 3.74
CA ASP A 26 -27.72 -2.35 4.59
C ASP A 26 -28.11 -1.06 5.37
N GLY A 27 -27.62 0.10 4.90
CA GLY A 27 -27.95 1.42 5.44
C GLY A 27 -27.00 1.94 6.53
N GLU A 28 -25.87 1.27 6.75
CA GLU A 28 -24.81 1.74 7.66
C GLU A 28 -23.43 1.58 6.96
N PRO A 29 -22.45 2.44 7.26
CA PRO A 29 -21.10 2.28 6.76
C PRO A 29 -20.34 1.18 7.53
N THR A 30 -19.51 0.41 6.82
CA THR A 30 -18.64 -0.61 7.43
C THR A 30 -17.23 -0.06 7.59
N PHE A 31 -16.72 -0.05 8.82
CA PHE A 31 -15.33 0.31 9.11
C PHE A 31 -14.49 -0.94 9.34
N VAL A 32 -13.33 -0.99 8.70
CA VAL A 32 -12.44 -2.15 8.70
C VAL A 32 -11.04 -1.76 9.19
N GLU A 33 -10.45 -2.55 10.09
CA GLU A 33 -9.02 -2.49 10.38
C GLU A 33 -8.24 -3.14 9.21
N PRO A 34 -7.21 -2.48 8.64
CA PRO A 34 -6.55 -2.96 7.43
C PRO A 34 -5.77 -4.27 7.61
N GLY A 35 -5.46 -4.63 8.86
CA GLY A 35 -4.71 -5.83 9.22
C GLY A 35 -4.34 -5.83 10.69
N ILE A 36 -3.47 -6.77 11.09
CA ILE A 36 -2.98 -6.85 12.48
C ILE A 36 -1.69 -6.06 12.65
N ASP A 37 -1.47 -5.54 13.86
CA ASP A 37 -0.30 -4.72 14.20
C ASP A 37 -0.14 -3.51 13.26
N PRO A 38 -1.21 -2.70 13.07
CA PRO A 38 -1.12 -1.51 12.24
C PRO A 38 -0.17 -0.49 12.86
N GLN A 39 0.67 0.10 12.02
CA GLN A 39 1.62 1.15 12.37
C GLN A 39 1.37 2.35 11.47
N VAL A 40 1.11 3.50 12.09
CA VAL A 40 1.01 4.78 11.38
C VAL A 40 2.40 5.39 11.32
N GLU A 41 3.01 5.36 10.14
CA GLU A 41 4.38 5.84 9.91
C GLU A 41 4.40 7.34 9.59
N GLU A 42 3.35 7.82 8.92
CA GLU A 42 3.16 9.22 8.57
C GLU A 42 1.69 9.61 8.71
N LEU A 43 1.48 10.83 9.20
CA LEU A 43 0.18 11.51 9.17
C LEU A 43 0.42 13.03 9.23
N ASP A 44 0.62 13.67 8.08
CA ASP A 44 0.96 15.10 7.96
C ASP A 44 -0.09 15.87 7.16
N LEU A 45 -0.26 17.16 7.47
CA LEU A 45 -1.18 18.08 6.79
C LEU A 45 -0.46 19.38 6.42
N GLN A 46 -0.47 19.71 5.14
CA GLN A 46 0.27 20.84 4.58
C GLN A 46 -0.67 21.86 3.91
N ARG A 47 -0.36 23.15 4.11
CA ARG A 47 -1.11 24.31 3.54
C ARG A 47 -0.36 25.11 2.48
N GLN A 48 0.82 24.62 2.08
CA GLN A 48 1.69 25.20 1.05
C GLN A 48 1.82 26.75 1.12
N LEU A 49 2.13 27.27 2.31
CA LEU A 49 2.05 28.70 2.59
C LEU A 49 2.98 29.55 1.70
N GLU A 50 2.43 30.56 1.03
CA GLU A 50 3.20 31.54 0.26
C GLU A 50 3.49 32.80 1.07
N ARG A 51 4.76 33.22 1.12
CA ARG A 51 5.17 34.44 1.83
C ARG A 51 4.89 35.69 1.00
N VAL A 52 4.10 36.61 1.54
CA VAL A 52 3.87 37.94 0.96
C VAL A 52 4.90 38.91 1.50
N ARG A 53 5.55 39.67 0.62
CA ARG A 53 6.62 40.63 0.97
C ARG A 53 6.30 42.02 0.45
N ARG A 54 6.85 43.03 1.12
CA ARG A 54 6.96 44.38 0.57
C ARG A 54 8.38 44.58 0.03
N PRO A 55 8.57 45.40 -1.02
CA PRO A 55 9.90 45.63 -1.58
C PRO A 55 10.90 46.30 -0.63
N ASP A 56 10.41 47.02 0.36
CA ASP A 56 11.18 47.87 1.29
C ASP A 56 11.39 47.25 2.68
N ASP A 57 10.82 46.06 2.93
CA ASP A 57 10.95 45.36 4.21
C ASP A 57 11.71 44.04 4.02
N PRO A 58 12.84 43.81 4.72
CA PRO A 58 13.53 42.53 4.67
C PRO A 58 12.72 41.37 5.27
N ILE A 59 11.72 41.63 6.10
CA ILE A 59 10.87 40.63 6.77
C ILE A 59 9.58 40.39 5.95
N PRO A 60 9.10 39.13 5.81
CA PRO A 60 7.80 38.85 5.22
C PRO A 60 6.65 39.53 5.99
N LEU A 61 5.68 40.07 5.26
CA LEU A 61 4.52 40.74 5.83
C LEU A 61 3.52 39.73 6.42
N THR A 62 3.24 38.66 5.67
CA THR A 62 2.32 37.59 6.06
C THR A 62 2.58 36.34 5.23
N SER A 63 1.88 35.25 5.54
CA SER A 63 1.81 34.06 4.69
C SER A 63 0.36 33.79 4.30
N LEU A 64 0.13 33.48 3.02
CA LEU A 64 -1.18 33.12 2.49
C LEU A 64 -1.24 31.60 2.33
N ALA A 65 -2.34 31.00 2.79
CA ALA A 65 -2.59 29.59 2.58
C ALA A 65 -2.93 29.32 1.11
N GLN A 66 -2.33 28.27 0.57
CA GLN A 66 -2.58 27.79 -0.78
C GLN A 66 -3.35 26.47 -0.68
N ASN A 67 -2.91 25.45 -1.43
CA ASN A 67 -3.52 24.14 -1.41
C ASN A 67 -3.39 23.48 -0.03
N LEU A 68 -4.46 22.80 0.37
CA LEU A 68 -4.46 21.83 1.44
C LEU A 68 -4.22 20.44 0.85
N GLU A 69 -3.33 19.70 1.49
CA GLU A 69 -3.03 18.32 1.14
C GLU A 69 -2.42 17.64 2.35
N GLY A 70 -2.87 16.43 2.64
CA GLY A 70 -2.24 15.60 3.64
C GLY A 70 -1.68 14.31 3.05
N ALA A 71 -0.74 13.73 3.79
CA ALA A 71 -0.13 12.46 3.49
C ALA A 71 -0.27 11.54 4.70
N ALA A 72 -0.51 10.26 4.43
CA ALA A 72 -0.57 9.22 5.45
C ALA A 72 0.17 7.97 4.96
N SER A 73 0.82 7.25 5.87
CA SER A 73 1.42 5.95 5.60
C SER A 73 1.04 4.99 6.72
N VAL A 74 0.46 3.85 6.36
CA VAL A 74 0.04 2.81 7.30
C VAL A 74 0.63 1.48 6.85
N SER A 75 1.30 0.76 7.77
CA SER A 75 1.78 -0.60 7.51
C SER A 75 1.19 -1.60 8.50
N PHE A 76 0.88 -2.81 8.05
CA PHE A 76 0.21 -3.84 8.83
C PHE A 76 0.58 -5.25 8.36
N VAL A 77 0.36 -6.24 9.22
CA VAL A 77 0.52 -7.66 8.87
C VAL A 77 -0.68 -8.08 8.01
N LEU A 78 -0.41 -8.74 6.88
CA LEU A 78 -1.43 -9.21 5.94
C LEU A 78 -2.34 -10.24 6.61
N THR A 79 -3.65 -9.97 6.59
CA THR A 79 -4.68 -10.87 7.13
C THR A 79 -5.87 -11.11 6.22
N ASP A 80 -6.07 -10.29 5.22
CA ASP A 80 -7.21 -10.36 4.30
C ASP A 80 -6.95 -9.38 3.16
N ASP A 81 -7.91 -9.33 2.24
CA ASP A 81 -7.95 -8.53 1.04
C ASP A 81 -8.88 -7.31 1.19
N ASN A 82 -9.41 -6.97 2.37
CA ASN A 82 -10.35 -5.84 2.50
C ASN A 82 -9.74 -4.50 2.05
N TRP A 83 -8.42 -4.36 2.11
CA TRP A 83 -7.71 -3.19 1.62
C TRP A 83 -7.58 -3.15 0.08
N HIS A 84 -7.87 -4.26 -0.63
CA HIS A 84 -7.80 -4.33 -2.09
C HIS A 84 -8.74 -3.32 -2.74
N ASP A 85 -9.92 -3.07 -2.16
CA ASP A 85 -10.87 -2.07 -2.67
C ASP A 85 -10.30 -0.64 -2.74
N LEU A 86 -9.22 -0.36 -2.00
CA LEU A 86 -8.50 0.91 -2.07
C LEU A 86 -7.57 1.00 -3.30
N VAL A 87 -7.25 -0.13 -3.92
CA VAL A 87 -6.20 -0.29 -4.94
C VAL A 87 -6.75 -0.86 -6.25
N PHE A 88 -7.61 -1.86 -6.19
CA PHE A 88 -8.14 -2.59 -7.33
C PHE A 88 -9.65 -2.35 -7.44
N GLU A 89 -10.15 -2.42 -8.67
CA GLU A 89 -11.58 -2.45 -8.98
C GLU A 89 -11.80 -3.73 -9.79
N ASP A 90 -12.59 -4.67 -9.24
CA ASP A 90 -12.74 -6.04 -9.77
C ASP A 90 -11.38 -6.74 -10.02
N GLY A 91 -10.44 -6.64 -9.07
CA GLY A 91 -9.11 -7.25 -9.16
C GLY A 91 -8.10 -6.50 -10.05
N LEU A 92 -8.53 -5.50 -10.81
CA LEU A 92 -7.69 -4.82 -11.79
C LEU A 92 -7.40 -3.35 -11.43
N ILE A 93 -6.30 -2.84 -11.98
CA ILE A 93 -6.00 -1.41 -11.94
C ILE A 93 -6.73 -0.72 -13.11
N GLU A 94 -7.94 -0.25 -12.83
CA GLU A 94 -8.81 0.35 -13.84
C GLU A 94 -8.43 1.80 -14.24
N LYS A 95 -8.89 2.17 -15.44
CA LYS A 95 -8.80 3.54 -15.96
C LYS A 95 -9.99 4.34 -15.47
N GLY A 96 -9.81 5.22 -14.51
CA GLY A 96 -10.95 5.99 -14.03
C GLY A 96 -10.64 6.98 -12.91
N LEU A 97 -11.68 7.32 -12.17
CA LEU A 97 -11.52 7.90 -10.84
C LEU A 97 -10.93 6.82 -9.93
N ARG A 98 -10.09 7.23 -9.00
CA ARG A 98 -9.56 6.31 -7.99
C ARG A 98 -10.56 6.18 -6.84
N PRO A 99 -10.75 4.97 -6.29
CA PRO A 99 -11.53 4.81 -5.07
C PRO A 99 -10.89 5.61 -3.95
N SER A 100 -11.71 6.24 -3.12
CA SER A 100 -11.27 6.93 -1.91
C SER A 100 -11.95 6.35 -0.69
N ALA A 101 -11.33 6.56 0.45
CA ALA A 101 -11.81 6.12 1.74
C ALA A 101 -11.65 7.24 2.77
N ARG A 102 -12.44 7.12 3.83
CA ARG A 102 -12.26 7.87 5.06
C ARG A 102 -11.46 7.04 6.04
N TRP A 103 -10.40 7.62 6.60
CA TRP A 103 -9.61 6.94 7.64
C TRP A 103 -9.73 7.65 8.99
N HIS A 104 -9.86 6.85 10.04
CA HIS A 104 -9.88 7.31 11.43
C HIS A 104 -8.56 6.99 12.11
N PHE A 105 -7.94 8.03 12.65
CA PHE A 105 -6.74 7.94 13.49
C PHE A 105 -7.04 8.60 14.82
N GLY A 106 -6.86 7.88 15.93
CA GLY A 106 -7.18 8.41 17.25
C GLY A 106 -6.18 8.02 18.32
N VAL A 107 -6.02 8.90 19.31
CA VAL A 107 -5.21 8.66 20.50
C VAL A 107 -6.01 9.05 21.73
N ASP A 108 -6.12 8.13 22.69
CA ASP A 108 -6.68 8.41 24.00
C ASP A 108 -5.64 9.12 24.87
N LEU A 109 -6.00 10.29 25.36
CA LEU A 109 -5.25 11.04 26.36
C LEU A 109 -5.94 10.87 27.73
N ILE A 110 -5.24 11.28 28.79
CA ILE A 110 -5.80 11.23 30.16
C ILE A 110 -7.09 12.07 30.28
N GLU A 111 -7.18 13.16 29.53
CA GLU A 111 -8.26 14.15 29.64
C GLU A 111 -9.24 14.13 28.45
N GLY A 112 -9.21 13.08 27.62
CA GLY A 112 -10.09 12.92 26.47
C GLY A 112 -9.40 12.26 25.28
N THR A 113 -10.09 12.15 24.16
CA THR A 113 -9.58 11.54 22.93
C THR A 113 -9.27 12.65 21.92
N VAL A 114 -8.20 12.47 21.15
CA VAL A 114 -7.89 13.32 20.00
C VAL A 114 -7.94 12.45 18.75
N GLU A 115 -8.77 12.85 17.81
CA GLU A 115 -9.00 12.15 16.55
C GLU A 115 -8.66 13.04 15.36
N ARG A 116 -8.12 12.41 14.32
CA ARG A 116 -7.86 12.97 13.00
C ARG A 116 -8.55 12.06 12.00
N ILE A 117 -9.50 12.61 11.27
CA ILE A 117 -10.34 11.90 10.32
C ILE A 117 -10.01 12.46 8.95
N THR A 118 -9.42 11.62 8.11
CA THR A 118 -8.98 12.03 6.76
C THR A 118 -10.07 11.76 5.75
N LEU A 119 -10.30 12.71 4.84
CA LEU A 119 -11.34 12.66 3.81
C LEU A 119 -10.71 12.60 2.42
N GLY A 120 -11.32 11.84 1.50
CA GLY A 120 -10.79 11.68 0.15
C GLY A 120 -9.43 11.01 0.13
N THR A 121 -9.20 10.05 1.03
CA THR A 121 -7.92 9.36 1.16
C THR A 121 -7.78 8.35 0.04
N VAL A 122 -6.73 8.46 -0.76
CA VAL A 122 -6.44 7.60 -1.92
C VAL A 122 -5.06 6.99 -1.79
N VAL A 123 -4.94 5.71 -2.13
CA VAL A 123 -3.65 5.01 -2.14
C VAL A 123 -2.85 5.43 -3.36
N THR A 124 -1.63 5.93 -3.13
CA THR A 124 -0.68 6.31 -4.17
C THR A 124 0.38 5.24 -4.42
N GLN A 125 0.64 4.39 -3.42
CA GLN A 125 1.53 3.25 -3.52
C GLN A 125 1.09 2.15 -2.56
N VAL A 126 1.13 0.91 -3.03
CA VAL A 126 1.09 -0.28 -2.16
C VAL A 126 2.41 -1.03 -2.27
N GLN A 127 2.86 -1.58 -1.15
CA GLN A 127 3.99 -2.47 -1.09
C GLN A 127 3.64 -3.70 -0.25
N ILE A 128 3.79 -4.88 -0.82
CA ILE A 128 3.63 -6.18 -0.14
C ILE A 128 5.01 -6.81 -0.02
N GLN A 129 5.43 -7.12 1.19
CA GLN A 129 6.74 -7.67 1.48
C GLN A 129 6.65 -9.02 2.17
N TYR A 130 7.23 -10.02 1.52
CA TYR A 130 7.58 -11.29 2.11
C TYR A 130 9.07 -11.34 2.44
N GLN A 131 9.39 -11.79 3.64
CA GLN A 131 10.74 -12.19 4.03
C GLN A 131 10.65 -13.49 4.83
N GLN A 132 11.58 -14.42 4.57
CA GLN A 132 11.67 -15.66 5.33
C GLN A 132 11.78 -15.35 6.84
N ASP A 133 11.07 -16.13 7.65
CA ASP A 133 10.98 -16.00 9.11
C ASP A 133 10.29 -14.72 9.63
N GLN A 134 9.61 -13.96 8.77
CA GLN A 134 8.82 -12.78 9.15
C GLN A 134 7.38 -12.88 8.64
N ASN A 135 6.47 -12.17 9.29
CA ASN A 135 5.11 -12.04 8.78
C ASN A 135 5.11 -11.20 7.50
N VAL A 136 4.23 -11.53 6.56
CA VAL A 136 4.00 -10.72 5.36
C VAL A 136 3.45 -9.37 5.79
N ARG A 137 4.07 -8.28 5.32
CA ARG A 137 3.67 -6.91 5.66
C ARG A 137 3.22 -6.16 4.43
N VAL A 138 2.11 -5.44 4.56
CA VAL A 138 1.60 -4.50 3.57
C VAL A 138 1.86 -3.09 4.07
N THR A 139 2.29 -2.21 3.18
CA THR A 139 2.41 -0.77 3.43
C THR A 139 1.59 -0.02 2.40
N LEU A 140 0.67 0.82 2.87
CA LEU A 140 -0.13 1.72 2.05
C LEU A 140 0.38 3.15 2.25
N THR A 141 0.86 3.76 1.18
CA THR A 141 1.16 5.20 1.13
C THR A 141 0.00 5.91 0.48
N MET A 142 -0.49 6.96 1.13
CA MET A 142 -1.75 7.62 0.81
C MET A 142 -1.62 9.14 0.80
N LEU A 143 -2.50 9.76 0.02
CA LEU A 143 -2.77 11.20 0.06
C LEU A 143 -4.23 11.43 0.43
N TYR A 144 -4.52 12.49 1.17
CA TYR A 144 -5.89 12.87 1.52
C TYR A 144 -6.16 14.36 1.26
N GLY A 145 -7.42 14.67 0.92
CA GLY A 145 -7.83 15.98 0.42
C GLY A 145 -8.24 16.96 1.52
N ASP A 146 -8.74 16.45 2.65
CA ASP A 146 -9.11 17.23 3.83
C ASP A 146 -9.00 16.41 5.12
N GLU A 147 -9.03 17.09 6.26
CA GLU A 147 -9.04 16.47 7.59
C GLU A 147 -9.97 17.21 8.55
N VAL A 148 -10.76 16.43 9.29
CA VAL A 148 -11.63 16.89 10.37
C VAL A 148 -11.25 16.24 11.71
N GLY A 149 -11.66 16.86 12.82
CA GLY A 149 -11.37 16.37 14.17
C GLY A 149 -12.54 15.62 14.81
N GLY A 150 -12.32 15.08 16.01
CA GLY A 150 -13.30 14.25 16.75
C GLY A 150 -14.61 14.94 17.19
N ASP A 151 -14.74 16.26 17.02
CA ASP A 151 -15.99 17.00 17.28
C ASP A 151 -16.85 17.19 16.00
N SER A 152 -16.45 16.60 14.87
CA SER A 152 -17.12 16.74 13.57
C SER A 152 -18.32 15.81 13.42
N ASP A 153 -19.17 16.05 12.41
CA ASP A 153 -20.27 15.14 12.10
C ASP A 153 -19.71 13.79 11.61
N GLU A 154 -18.62 13.83 10.85
CA GLU A 154 -17.89 12.65 10.36
C GLU A 154 -17.32 11.78 11.49
N ALA A 155 -16.98 12.38 12.64
CA ALA A 155 -16.57 11.63 13.83
C ALA A 155 -17.71 10.80 14.43
N ASN A 156 -18.96 11.28 14.33
CA ASN A 156 -20.12 10.58 14.88
C ASN A 156 -20.54 9.36 14.03
N GLU A 157 -20.02 9.22 12.82
CA GLU A 157 -20.26 8.07 11.94
C GLU A 157 -19.36 6.87 12.30
N PHE A 158 -18.37 7.06 13.19
CA PHE A 158 -17.43 6.01 13.61
C PHE A 158 -17.68 5.58 15.06
N ASP A 159 -17.92 4.28 15.27
CA ASP A 159 -17.89 3.66 16.60
C ASP A 159 -16.70 2.68 16.66
N PRO A 160 -15.69 2.91 17.54
CA PRO A 160 -14.53 2.02 17.65
C PRO A 160 -14.88 0.59 18.11
N THR A 161 -16.10 0.36 18.61
CA THR A 161 -16.58 -0.96 19.03
C THR A 161 -17.23 -1.76 17.91
N ASP A 162 -17.64 -1.11 16.80
CA ASP A 162 -18.29 -1.73 15.65
C ASP A 162 -17.33 -1.88 14.44
N VAL A 163 -16.04 -1.64 14.63
CA VAL A 163 -15.01 -1.87 13.60
C VAL A 163 -14.82 -3.37 13.37
N GLU A 164 -14.84 -3.80 12.11
CA GLU A 164 -14.47 -5.14 11.69
C GLU A 164 -12.97 -5.35 11.85
N ARG A 165 -12.59 -6.39 12.59
CA ARG A 165 -11.19 -6.66 12.93
C ARG A 165 -10.80 -8.08 12.51
N PRO A 166 -9.68 -8.24 11.80
CA PRO A 166 -9.16 -9.56 11.50
C PRO A 166 -8.80 -10.31 12.79
N ALA A 167 -9.07 -11.60 12.80
CA ALA A 167 -8.71 -12.46 13.91
C ALA A 167 -7.22 -12.84 13.80
N LYS A 168 -6.62 -13.16 14.95
CA LYS A 168 -5.23 -13.64 14.99
C LYS A 168 -4.99 -14.89 14.12
N SER A 169 -6.01 -15.73 13.94
CA SER A 169 -5.97 -16.90 13.06
C SER A 169 -5.73 -16.52 11.61
N ASP A 170 -6.04 -15.30 11.23
CA ASP A 170 -6.13 -14.88 9.83
C ASP A 170 -4.78 -14.33 9.35
N VAL A 171 -3.70 -14.47 10.12
CA VAL A 171 -2.37 -14.02 9.69
C VAL A 171 -1.78 -14.97 8.64
N PHE A 172 -1.38 -14.42 7.49
CA PHE A 172 -0.51 -15.14 6.56
C PHE A 172 0.93 -15.17 7.09
N ALA A 173 1.40 -16.37 7.44
CA ALA A 173 2.74 -16.59 7.94
C ALA A 173 3.77 -16.64 6.79
N SER A 174 5.06 -16.67 7.11
CA SER A 174 6.10 -16.76 6.05
C SER A 174 5.98 -18.03 5.19
N HIS A 175 5.47 -19.14 5.75
CA HIS A 175 5.37 -20.42 5.06
C HIS A 175 4.07 -20.58 4.25
N SER A 176 3.18 -19.59 4.29
CA SER A 176 2.00 -19.55 3.42
C SER A 176 2.29 -18.87 2.08
N THR A 177 3.53 -18.43 1.83
CA THR A 177 3.88 -17.70 0.61
C THR A 177 4.39 -18.63 -0.48
N SER A 178 3.78 -18.54 -1.66
CA SER A 178 4.17 -19.20 -2.90
C SER A 178 4.59 -18.16 -3.95
N LEU A 179 5.56 -18.50 -4.79
CA LEU A 179 5.96 -17.69 -5.94
C LEU A 179 6.34 -18.62 -7.09
N GLU A 180 5.62 -18.48 -8.19
CA GLU A 180 5.88 -19.18 -9.44
C GLU A 180 6.28 -18.15 -10.51
N ILE A 181 7.26 -18.50 -11.35
CA ILE A 181 7.68 -17.69 -12.50
C ILE A 181 7.92 -18.66 -13.66
N ASP A 182 7.27 -18.45 -14.80
CA ASP A 182 7.36 -19.33 -15.99
C ASP A 182 6.95 -20.79 -15.68
N ASP A 183 5.86 -20.99 -14.93
CA ASP A 183 5.40 -22.30 -14.41
C ASP A 183 6.46 -23.04 -13.54
N ALA A 184 7.55 -22.37 -13.15
CA ALA A 184 8.59 -22.92 -12.31
C ALA A 184 8.48 -22.38 -10.88
N ALA A 185 8.23 -23.29 -9.94
CA ALA A 185 8.15 -22.96 -8.51
C ALA A 185 9.50 -22.42 -8.01
N VAL A 186 9.53 -21.14 -7.64
CA VAL A 186 10.68 -20.46 -7.01
C VAL A 186 10.71 -20.72 -5.49
N GLU A 187 9.61 -21.22 -4.95
CA GLU A 187 9.27 -21.34 -3.52
C GLU A 187 10.31 -22.03 -2.65
N THR A 188 10.91 -23.12 -3.14
CA THR A 188 11.71 -24.02 -2.28
C THR A 188 12.88 -23.27 -1.62
N TYR A 189 13.34 -22.20 -2.25
CA TYR A 189 14.50 -21.44 -1.80
C TYR A 189 14.28 -19.93 -1.74
N LEU A 190 13.03 -19.47 -1.82
CA LEU A 190 12.69 -18.05 -1.76
C LEU A 190 13.01 -17.46 -0.39
N GLN A 191 13.88 -16.44 -0.37
CA GLN A 191 14.30 -15.74 0.84
C GLN A 191 13.50 -14.45 1.05
N SER A 192 13.18 -13.75 -0.03
CA SER A 192 12.31 -12.57 0.00
C SER A 192 11.64 -12.32 -1.34
N ALA A 193 10.44 -11.73 -1.29
CA ALA A 193 9.72 -11.22 -2.43
C ALA A 193 9.06 -9.89 -2.05
N GLY A 194 9.03 -8.94 -2.98
CA GLY A 194 8.45 -7.63 -2.76
C GLY A 194 7.71 -7.16 -4.00
N LEU A 195 6.38 -7.06 -3.93
CA LEU A 195 5.56 -6.44 -4.96
C LEU A 195 5.29 -4.99 -4.57
N THR A 196 5.68 -4.04 -5.41
CA THR A 196 5.42 -2.61 -5.21
C THR A 196 4.66 -2.06 -6.40
N ILE A 197 3.55 -1.37 -6.17
CA ILE A 197 2.75 -0.73 -7.21
C ILE A 197 2.74 0.76 -6.93
N SER A 198 3.43 1.55 -7.74
CA SER A 198 3.62 2.98 -7.54
C SER A 198 2.72 3.83 -8.44
N ASN A 199 2.56 5.10 -8.07
CA ASN A 199 1.79 6.10 -8.83
C ASN A 199 0.31 5.73 -9.06
N LEU A 200 -0.28 4.98 -8.12
CA LEU A 200 -1.68 4.51 -8.19
C LEU A 200 -2.69 5.65 -8.24
N ALA A 201 -2.37 6.81 -7.65
CA ALA A 201 -3.25 7.96 -7.63
C ALA A 201 -2.48 9.28 -7.67
N ARG A 202 -3.14 10.30 -8.20
CA ARG A 202 -2.78 11.72 -8.07
C ARG A 202 -4.04 12.56 -8.06
N PHE A 203 -4.01 13.69 -7.36
CA PHE A 203 -5.14 14.60 -7.34
C PHE A 203 -5.33 15.35 -8.67
N ARG A 204 -6.59 15.59 -9.04
CA ARG A 204 -6.95 16.71 -9.92
C ARG A 204 -7.42 17.87 -9.06
N ARG A 205 -6.89 19.05 -9.37
CA ARG A 205 -7.12 20.27 -8.58
C ARG A 205 -7.96 21.27 -9.36
N GLY A 206 -8.87 21.92 -8.65
CA GLY A 206 -9.70 23.01 -9.14
C GLY A 206 -9.20 24.38 -8.68
N ALA A 207 -10.09 25.37 -8.65
CA ALA A 207 -9.81 26.71 -8.13
C ALA A 207 -9.88 26.81 -6.59
N GLY A 208 -10.46 25.80 -5.93
CA GLY A 208 -10.48 25.67 -4.48
C GLY A 208 -9.13 25.18 -3.93
N PHE A 209 -8.98 25.21 -2.61
CA PHE A 209 -7.76 24.76 -1.95
C PHE A 209 -7.72 23.24 -1.69
N HIS A 210 -8.88 22.57 -1.71
CA HIS A 210 -8.97 21.10 -1.71
C HIS A 210 -8.86 20.53 -3.14
N PRO A 211 -8.37 19.29 -3.29
CA PRO A 211 -8.51 18.56 -4.54
C PRO A 211 -10.00 18.32 -4.88
N VAL A 212 -10.29 18.09 -6.15
CA VAL A 212 -11.67 17.83 -6.62
C VAL A 212 -11.93 16.32 -6.72
N ASP A 213 -10.92 15.55 -7.10
CA ASP A 213 -10.96 14.10 -7.23
C ASP A 213 -9.53 13.54 -7.38
N ALA A 214 -9.42 12.23 -7.55
CA ALA A 214 -8.16 11.53 -7.84
C ALA A 214 -8.28 10.65 -9.08
N VAL A 215 -7.18 10.53 -9.82
CA VAL A 215 -7.04 9.70 -11.04
C VAL A 215 -5.70 8.95 -11.00
N PRO A 216 -5.54 7.84 -11.73
CA PRO A 216 -4.26 7.14 -11.78
C PRO A 216 -3.15 8.02 -12.39
N GLY A 217 -1.94 7.82 -11.88
CA GLY A 217 -0.71 8.34 -12.45
C GLY A 217 -0.21 7.49 -13.62
N ALA A 218 1.09 7.57 -13.89
CA ALA A 218 1.78 6.57 -14.70
C ALA A 218 2.11 5.40 -13.77
N VAL A 219 1.19 4.44 -13.67
CA VAL A 219 1.34 3.29 -12.77
C VAL A 219 2.59 2.52 -13.16
N GLU A 220 3.44 2.25 -12.17
CA GLU A 220 4.72 1.57 -12.32
C GLU A 220 4.78 0.46 -11.26
N PRO A 221 4.36 -0.77 -11.60
CA PRO A 221 4.53 -1.92 -10.75
C PRO A 221 5.90 -2.59 -10.99
N ASP A 222 6.51 -3.05 -9.90
CA ASP A 222 7.78 -3.76 -9.90
C ASP A 222 7.73 -4.90 -8.88
N LEU A 223 8.36 -6.03 -9.22
CA LEU A 223 8.55 -7.18 -8.35
C LEU A 223 10.04 -7.36 -8.08
N SER A 224 10.43 -7.53 -6.83
CA SER A 224 11.81 -7.88 -6.44
C SER A 224 11.83 -9.25 -5.79
N THR A 225 12.80 -10.09 -6.15
CA THR A 225 12.92 -11.46 -5.63
C THR A 225 14.36 -11.76 -5.23
N ASN A 226 14.56 -12.39 -4.07
CA ASN A 226 15.80 -13.06 -3.70
C ASN A 226 15.53 -14.53 -3.40
N ALA A 227 16.28 -15.43 -4.02
CA ALA A 227 16.21 -16.87 -3.73
C ALA A 227 17.60 -17.53 -3.80
N THR A 228 17.78 -18.67 -3.13
CA THR A 228 19.03 -19.43 -3.26
C THR A 228 19.19 -19.97 -4.69
N PHE A 229 20.39 -19.78 -5.25
CA PHE A 229 20.75 -20.30 -6.57
C PHE A 229 20.73 -21.82 -6.57
N THR A 230 19.95 -22.39 -7.49
CA THR A 230 19.87 -23.85 -7.71
C THR A 230 20.29 -24.23 -9.11
N GLU A 231 19.90 -23.45 -10.12
CA GLU A 231 20.20 -23.67 -11.52
C GLU A 231 20.29 -22.37 -12.33
N SER A 232 20.79 -22.45 -13.57
CA SER A 232 21.11 -21.28 -14.40
C SER A 232 19.95 -20.72 -15.23
N ASP A 233 18.73 -21.21 -15.02
CA ASP A 233 17.61 -21.00 -15.95
C ASP A 233 17.16 -19.53 -16.00
N ARG A 234 17.29 -18.82 -14.87
CA ARG A 234 16.98 -17.39 -14.77
C ARG A 234 17.92 -16.48 -15.55
N ARG A 235 19.15 -16.92 -15.81
CA ARG A 235 20.07 -16.17 -16.69
C ARG A 235 19.58 -16.16 -18.13
N ASP A 236 19.07 -17.30 -18.59
CA ASP A 236 18.60 -17.44 -19.96
C ASP A 236 17.27 -16.67 -20.15
N ILE A 237 16.41 -16.62 -19.11
CA ILE A 237 15.27 -15.69 -19.03
C ILE A 237 15.72 -14.23 -19.15
N ALA A 238 16.71 -13.80 -18.35
CA ALA A 238 17.26 -12.44 -18.40
C ALA A 238 17.87 -12.07 -19.76
N TYR A 239 18.35 -13.06 -20.52
CA TYR A 239 18.92 -12.84 -21.84
C TYR A 239 17.89 -12.94 -22.96
N GLY A 240 16.68 -13.46 -22.72
CA GLY A 240 15.73 -13.84 -23.77
C GLY A 240 16.26 -15.01 -24.62
N GLY A 241 17.04 -15.90 -24.01
CA GLY A 241 17.66 -17.07 -24.62
C GLY A 241 19.18 -17.13 -24.41
N SER A 242 19.89 -17.90 -25.25
CA SER A 242 21.34 -18.13 -25.09
C SER A 242 22.24 -16.91 -25.38
N THR A 243 21.69 -15.86 -25.98
CA THR A 243 22.39 -14.62 -26.33
C THR A 243 21.46 -13.45 -26.06
N PRO A 244 21.98 -12.27 -25.66
CA PRO A 244 21.13 -11.12 -25.34
C PRO A 244 20.19 -10.75 -26.49
N ALA A 245 18.89 -10.84 -26.23
CA ALA A 245 17.85 -10.39 -27.13
C ALA A 245 17.71 -8.87 -27.07
N THR A 246 17.18 -8.27 -28.14
CA THR A 246 16.87 -6.82 -28.18
C THR A 246 15.51 -6.50 -27.57
N MET A 247 14.63 -7.50 -27.47
CA MET A 247 13.32 -7.44 -26.83
C MET A 247 13.15 -8.73 -26.04
N LEU A 248 12.60 -8.61 -24.83
CA LEU A 248 12.23 -9.75 -23.99
C LEU A 248 10.72 -9.94 -24.08
N ASP A 249 10.30 -11.19 -24.14
CA ASP A 249 8.90 -11.59 -24.01
C ASP A 249 8.47 -11.46 -22.54
N GLU A 250 7.16 -11.32 -22.32
CA GLU A 250 6.56 -11.35 -20.98
C GLU A 250 6.50 -12.79 -20.48
N ILE A 251 6.64 -12.95 -19.18
CA ILE A 251 6.60 -14.23 -18.49
C ILE A 251 5.55 -14.13 -17.39
N ASP A 252 4.73 -15.15 -17.26
CA ASP A 252 3.72 -15.20 -16.21
C ASP A 252 4.40 -15.48 -14.87
N ALA A 253 3.96 -14.75 -13.84
CA ALA A 253 4.37 -14.98 -12.47
C ALA A 253 3.17 -14.84 -11.53
N THR A 254 3.09 -15.71 -10.52
CA THR A 254 2.02 -15.67 -9.53
C THR A 254 2.66 -15.60 -8.15
N LEU A 255 2.33 -14.54 -7.41
CA LEU A 255 2.66 -14.40 -5.99
C LEU A 255 1.39 -14.70 -5.19
N GLU A 256 1.43 -15.75 -4.37
CA GLU A 256 0.25 -16.22 -3.65
C GLU A 256 0.54 -16.36 -2.14
N PHE A 257 -0.51 -16.14 -1.35
CA PHE A 257 -0.54 -16.35 0.08
C PHE A 257 -1.71 -17.29 0.43
N ASP A 258 -1.41 -18.49 0.94
CA ASP A 258 -2.39 -19.52 1.32
C ASP A 258 -2.11 -20.09 2.73
N ARG A 259 -3.07 -19.97 3.65
CA ARG A 259 -2.95 -20.42 5.05
C ARG A 259 -3.11 -21.92 5.24
N ASP A 260 -3.42 -22.68 4.20
CA ASP A 260 -3.59 -24.14 4.26
C ASP A 260 -4.70 -24.56 5.27
N ASP A 261 -5.63 -23.64 5.58
CA ASP A 261 -6.76 -23.80 6.50
C ASP A 261 -8.12 -23.89 5.79
N GLY A 262 -8.10 -23.78 4.45
CA GLY A 262 -9.27 -23.81 3.58
C GLY A 262 -9.97 -22.46 3.40
N SER A 263 -9.36 -21.36 3.87
CA SER A 263 -9.71 -20.01 3.43
C SER A 263 -9.30 -19.78 1.97
N ASP A 264 -9.92 -18.80 1.31
CA ASP A 264 -9.52 -18.41 -0.03
C ASP A 264 -8.11 -17.75 0.03
N PRO A 265 -7.19 -18.12 -0.88
CA PRO A 265 -5.87 -17.50 -0.93
C PRO A 265 -5.96 -16.06 -1.42
N ILE A 266 -4.91 -15.28 -1.16
CA ILE A 266 -4.72 -13.98 -1.83
C ILE A 266 -3.64 -14.18 -2.87
N ALA A 267 -3.98 -14.00 -4.15
CA ALA A 267 -3.03 -14.16 -5.24
C ALA A 267 -2.88 -12.88 -6.07
N TYR A 268 -1.70 -12.73 -6.67
CA TYR A 268 -1.40 -11.69 -7.64
C TYR A 268 -0.82 -12.35 -8.88
N ASP A 269 -1.59 -12.29 -9.97
CA ASP A 269 -1.15 -12.71 -11.30
C ASP A 269 -0.46 -11.54 -12.00
N LEU A 270 0.75 -11.80 -12.48
CA LEU A 270 1.70 -10.80 -12.96
C LEU A 270 2.26 -11.19 -14.32
N GLU A 271 2.44 -10.21 -15.20
CA GLU A 271 3.29 -10.35 -16.39
C GLU A 271 4.63 -9.63 -16.13
N VAL A 272 5.74 -10.37 -16.08
CA VAL A 272 7.05 -9.87 -15.64
C VAL A 272 8.13 -9.93 -16.73
N LYS A 273 9.10 -9.01 -16.63
CA LYS A 273 10.37 -9.04 -17.36
C LYS A 273 11.54 -8.72 -16.44
N PRO A 274 12.64 -9.49 -16.49
CA PRO A 274 13.82 -9.22 -15.68
C PRO A 274 14.51 -7.93 -16.15
N ASP A 275 14.74 -7.00 -15.23
CA ASP A 275 15.59 -5.80 -15.44
C ASP A 275 17.07 -6.13 -15.20
N ASN A 276 17.34 -7.04 -14.26
CA ASN A 276 18.68 -7.46 -13.93
C ASN A 276 18.77 -8.98 -13.69
N TYR A 277 19.99 -9.43 -13.44
CA TYR A 277 20.29 -10.76 -12.94
C TYR A 277 21.60 -10.67 -12.17
N ALA A 278 21.55 -10.84 -10.85
CA ALA A 278 22.70 -10.69 -9.99
C ALA A 278 22.89 -11.89 -9.06
N TRP A 279 24.15 -12.24 -8.82
CA TRP A 279 24.53 -13.19 -7.79
C TRP A 279 25.09 -12.46 -6.58
N ASN A 280 24.65 -12.85 -5.40
CA ASN A 280 25.24 -12.45 -4.13
C ASN A 280 25.94 -13.63 -3.46
N ASP A 281 26.96 -13.33 -2.65
CA ASP A 281 27.64 -14.32 -1.80
C ASP A 281 28.39 -15.47 -2.51
N LEU A 282 28.73 -15.28 -3.79
CA LEU A 282 29.41 -16.26 -4.68
C LEU A 282 30.62 -17.02 -4.10
N VAL A 283 31.39 -16.40 -3.20
CA VAL A 283 32.62 -17.01 -2.62
C VAL A 283 32.58 -17.09 -1.10
N GLN A 284 31.43 -16.79 -0.49
CA GLN A 284 31.26 -16.91 0.96
C GLN A 284 31.00 -18.38 1.31
N ALA A 285 31.79 -18.93 2.23
CA ALA A 285 31.71 -20.34 2.58
C ALA A 285 30.61 -20.65 3.62
N ASP A 286 30.12 -19.62 4.30
CA ASP A 286 29.18 -19.73 5.42
C ASP A 286 27.74 -19.33 5.02
N THR A 287 27.50 -19.01 3.75
CA THR A 287 26.20 -18.61 3.21
C THR A 287 25.97 -19.28 1.86
N ASP A 288 24.71 -19.52 1.52
CA ASP A 288 24.37 -20.01 0.19
C ASP A 288 24.48 -18.89 -0.86
N LEU A 289 24.79 -19.26 -2.11
CA LEU A 289 24.78 -18.33 -3.24
C LEU A 289 23.33 -17.89 -3.48
N GLY A 290 23.07 -16.60 -3.44
CA GLY A 290 21.74 -16.06 -3.75
C GLY A 290 21.66 -15.52 -5.17
N GLU A 291 20.42 -15.38 -5.64
CA GLU A 291 20.05 -14.68 -6.87
C GLU A 291 19.13 -13.52 -6.53
N ASP A 292 19.58 -12.31 -6.84
CA ASP A 292 18.80 -11.08 -6.75
C ASP A 292 18.30 -10.69 -8.14
N ILE A 293 16.98 -10.63 -8.30
CA ILE A 293 16.34 -10.23 -9.55
C ILE A 293 15.24 -9.19 -9.28
N ASN A 294 15.31 -8.10 -10.02
CA ASN A 294 14.26 -7.10 -10.16
C ASN A 294 13.52 -7.37 -11.47
N TRP A 295 12.21 -7.31 -11.40
CA TRP A 295 11.30 -7.56 -12.48
C TRP A 295 10.44 -6.32 -12.72
N HIS A 296 10.44 -5.83 -13.95
CA HIS A 296 9.43 -4.89 -14.39
C HIS A 296 8.13 -5.64 -14.64
N VAL A 297 7.04 -5.11 -14.11
CA VAL A 297 5.71 -5.74 -14.20
C VAL A 297 4.85 -4.91 -15.17
N SER A 298 4.32 -5.54 -16.21
CA SER A 298 3.44 -4.88 -17.19
C SER A 298 1.95 -5.08 -16.90
N HIS A 299 1.62 -6.11 -16.12
CA HIS A 299 0.26 -6.45 -15.72
C HIS A 299 0.20 -6.91 -14.26
N VAL A 300 -0.84 -6.51 -13.54
CA VAL A 300 -1.15 -6.95 -12.17
C VAL A 300 -2.65 -7.17 -12.08
N GLU A 301 -3.05 -8.36 -11.67
CA GLU A 301 -4.42 -8.75 -11.30
C GLU A 301 -4.40 -9.36 -9.90
N ALA A 302 -5.24 -8.84 -9.00
CA ALA A 302 -5.50 -9.45 -7.70
C ALA A 302 -6.64 -10.45 -7.85
N VAL A 303 -6.43 -11.68 -7.38
CA VAL A 303 -7.31 -12.85 -7.56
C VAL A 303 -7.68 -13.46 -6.21
#